data_AF-A0AAE1C4S9-F1
#
_entry.id   AF-A0AAE1C4S9-F1
#
_cell.length_a   1.000
_cell.length_b   1.000
_cell.length_c   1.000
_cell.angle_alpha   90.00
_cell.angle_beta   90.00
_cell.angle_gamma   90.00
#
_symmetry.space_group_name_H-M   'P 1'
#
loop_
_entity.id
_entity.type
_entity.pdbx_description
1 polymer ?
#
loop_
_entity_poly.entity_id
_entity_poly.type
_entity_poly.pdbx_seq_one_letter_code
_entity_poly.pdbx_strand_id
1 'polypeptide(L)'
;MEITSAISEHCRPLEHPDAATVTLAAVILAGILVSYIPQHAKIILNHTSEGLSPWWVLLGGLSSIAALGNILTLPASRADIKCCREVNGGACAAALLGVGQIGLQWSCFMFIVMLFLIFFPVAPEFDMSSSTASLTSSPPPKRRDAVIVGSLTLLMLLVVGITSVALVAAWPHHTQGWANLLGGVAGVLAMVQYVPQIWYTYRLEDVKSLSVITMLIQVPGAFLFAFSLWQRVGWEGWSTWLVYIVTGILQACLLGLAIHYYRTRRLGDKESDSDDVYGGVDDVDGAIAGAEDSNERTALLGNGSGPTKGRPIASTQRSSRSNASQRQLSLLYAATPPDQDSDRS
;
A
#
# COMPACT_ATOMS: atom_id res chain seq x y z
N MET A 1 57.65 -14.67 7.10
CA MET A 1 57.20 -14.10 5.82
C MET A 1 55.69 -14.14 5.87
N GLU A 2 55.08 -13.12 6.48
CA GLU A 2 53.63 -12.96 6.49
C GLU A 2 53.21 -12.72 5.04
N ILE A 3 52.40 -13.63 4.50
CA ILE A 3 51.75 -13.44 3.22
C ILE A 3 50.67 -12.38 3.49
N THR A 4 51.03 -11.10 3.37
CA THR A 4 50.04 -10.06 3.13
C THR A 4 49.40 -10.41 1.79
N SER A 5 48.22 -11.02 1.84
CA SER A 5 47.42 -11.25 0.63
C SER A 5 47.19 -9.88 0.00
N ALA A 6 47.84 -9.62 -1.13
CA ALA A 6 47.61 -8.39 -1.88
C ALA A 6 46.12 -8.35 -2.25
N ILE A 7 45.39 -7.41 -1.65
CA ILE A 7 43.98 -7.16 -1.94
C ILE A 7 43.86 -6.85 -3.44
N SER A 8 42.91 -7.49 -4.12
CA SER A 8 42.66 -7.23 -5.53
C SER A 8 42.35 -5.75 -5.78
N GLU A 9 42.77 -5.21 -6.92
CA GLU A 9 42.61 -3.78 -7.25
C GLU A 9 41.14 -3.32 -7.17
N HIS A 10 40.21 -4.19 -7.58
CA HIS A 10 38.75 -3.97 -7.46
C HIS A 10 38.26 -3.91 -6.00
N CYS A 11 38.92 -4.62 -5.09
CA CYS A 11 38.53 -4.73 -3.68
C CYS A 11 39.09 -3.60 -2.81
N ARG A 12 40.11 -2.89 -3.31
CA ARG A 12 40.80 -1.81 -2.58
C ARG A 12 39.89 -0.64 -2.18
N PRO A 13 38.98 -0.13 -3.05
CA PRO A 13 38.05 0.93 -2.68
C PRO A 13 37.04 0.48 -1.60
N LEU A 14 36.78 -0.82 -1.49
CA LEU A 14 35.82 -1.39 -0.53
C LEU A 14 36.41 -1.52 0.88
N GLU A 15 37.73 -1.45 1.02
CA GLU A 15 38.44 -1.52 2.31
C GLU A 15 38.19 -0.28 3.19
N HIS A 16 37.97 0.88 2.55
CA HIS A 16 37.75 2.16 3.22
C HIS A 16 36.44 2.78 2.72
N PRO A 17 35.28 2.29 3.20
CA PRO A 17 34.00 2.79 2.76
C PRO A 17 33.78 4.24 3.22
N ASP A 18 33.19 5.04 2.35
CA ASP A 18 32.84 6.42 2.67
C ASP A 18 31.74 6.48 3.76
N ALA A 19 32.00 7.21 4.84
CA ALA A 19 31.12 7.25 6.00
C ALA A 19 29.73 7.84 5.68
N ALA A 20 29.64 8.78 4.73
CA ALA A 20 28.37 9.39 4.36
C ALA A 20 27.48 8.39 3.60
N THR A 21 28.06 7.63 2.65
CA THR A 21 27.31 6.59 1.92
C THR A 21 26.83 5.47 2.85
N VAL A 22 27.66 5.04 3.79
CA VAL A 22 27.30 4.03 4.81
C VAL A 22 26.20 4.53 5.73
N THR A 23 26.31 5.77 6.20
CA THR A 23 25.31 6.38 7.09
C THR A 23 23.97 6.51 6.37
N LEU A 24 23.97 7.03 5.13
CA LEU A 24 22.76 7.13 4.31
C LEU A 24 22.12 5.75 4.12
N ALA A 25 22.93 4.75 3.77
CA ALA A 25 22.41 3.41 3.52
C ALA A 25 21.83 2.75 4.78
N ALA A 26 22.47 2.95 5.94
CA ALA A 26 21.98 2.46 7.23
C ALA A 26 20.66 3.14 7.65
N VAL A 27 20.54 4.46 7.46
CA VAL A 27 19.31 5.22 7.73
C VAL A 27 18.16 4.71 6.85
N ILE A 28 18.41 4.48 5.56
CA ILE A 28 17.41 3.92 4.63
C ILE A 28 16.99 2.52 5.09
N LEU A 29 17.94 1.67 5.50
CA LEU A 29 17.66 0.32 5.97
C LEU A 29 16.76 0.32 7.22
N ALA A 30 17.03 1.21 8.18
CA ALA A 30 16.14 1.42 9.33
C ALA A 30 14.76 1.96 8.90
N GLY A 31 14.72 2.91 7.96
CA GLY A 31 13.50 3.46 7.40
C GLY A 31 12.60 2.41 6.73
N ILE A 32 13.19 1.43 6.04
CA ILE A 32 12.47 0.28 5.45
C ILE A 32 11.76 -0.49 6.57
N LEU A 33 12.45 -0.89 7.63
CA LEU A 33 11.85 -1.64 8.74
C LEU A 33 10.68 -0.87 9.36
N VAL A 34 10.91 0.38 9.72
CA VAL A 34 9.89 1.24 10.34
C VAL A 34 8.67 1.39 9.45
N SER A 35 8.86 1.49 8.13
CA SER A 35 7.76 1.66 7.16
C SER A 35 6.86 0.44 7.05
N TYR A 36 7.37 -0.77 7.29
CA TYR A 36 6.62 -2.02 7.15
C TYR A 36 5.89 -2.45 8.43
N ILE A 37 6.41 -2.05 9.61
CA ILE A 37 5.84 -2.42 10.92
C ILE A 37 4.32 -2.16 11.01
N PRO A 38 3.78 -0.98 10.63
CA PRO A 38 2.34 -0.72 10.77
C PRO A 38 1.48 -1.69 9.97
N GLN A 39 1.93 -2.07 8.77
CA GLN A 39 1.19 -2.99 7.90
C GLN A 39 1.25 -4.43 8.43
N HIS A 40 2.41 -4.87 8.90
CA HIS A 40 2.55 -6.19 9.55
C HIS A 40 1.69 -6.27 10.81
N ALA A 41 1.77 -5.26 11.67
CA ALA A 41 0.97 -5.18 12.90
C ALA A 41 -0.54 -5.19 12.59
N LYS A 42 -0.99 -4.43 11.59
CA LYS A 42 -2.42 -4.38 11.22
C LYS A 42 -2.97 -5.76 10.82
N ILE A 43 -2.23 -6.54 10.02
CA ILE A 43 -2.68 -7.87 9.59
C ILE A 43 -2.66 -8.85 10.77
N ILE A 44 -1.58 -8.85 11.56
CA ILE A 44 -1.41 -9.77 12.70
C ILE A 44 -2.46 -9.50 13.78
N LEU A 45 -2.65 -8.23 14.18
CA LEU A 45 -3.58 -7.86 15.25
C LEU A 45 -5.04 -8.06 14.86
N ASN A 46 -5.39 -7.83 13.59
CA ASN A 46 -6.76 -8.01 13.12
C ASN A 46 -7.08 -9.45 12.69
N HIS A 47 -6.07 -10.32 12.59
CA HIS A 47 -6.21 -11.70 12.10
C HIS A 47 -6.94 -11.82 10.76
N THR A 48 -6.89 -10.78 9.92
CA THR A 48 -7.53 -10.76 8.62
C THR A 48 -6.72 -9.90 7.65
N SER A 49 -6.74 -10.29 6.38
CA SER A 49 -6.20 -9.52 5.27
C SER A 49 -7.28 -8.79 4.47
N GLU A 50 -8.48 -8.62 5.03
CA GLU A 50 -9.53 -7.79 4.45
C GLU A 50 -9.04 -6.38 4.10
N GLY A 51 -9.41 -5.92 2.91
CA GLY A 51 -8.98 -4.62 2.37
C GLY A 51 -7.64 -4.66 1.60
N LEU A 52 -6.89 -5.76 1.63
CA LEU A 52 -5.74 -5.96 0.72
C LEU A 52 -6.21 -6.56 -0.60
N SER A 53 -5.85 -5.91 -1.71
CA SER A 53 -6.11 -6.44 -3.05
C SER A 53 -5.18 -7.62 -3.35
N PRO A 54 -5.71 -8.82 -3.70
CA PRO A 54 -4.90 -9.98 -4.08
C PRO A 54 -3.95 -9.67 -5.25
N TRP A 55 -4.43 -8.91 -6.23
CA TRP A 55 -3.64 -8.53 -7.41
C TRP A 55 -2.51 -7.56 -7.07
N TRP A 56 -2.74 -6.65 -6.13
CA TRP A 56 -1.69 -5.75 -5.64
C TRP A 56 -0.59 -6.53 -4.92
N VAL A 57 -0.97 -7.50 -4.07
CA VAL A 57 -0.02 -8.37 -3.36
C VAL A 57 0.78 -9.22 -4.35
N LEU A 58 0.12 -9.80 -5.36
CA LEU A 58 0.79 -10.58 -6.40
C LEU A 58 1.78 -9.73 -7.22
N LEU A 59 1.34 -8.60 -7.78
CA LEU A 59 2.19 -7.75 -8.61
C LEU A 59 3.40 -7.22 -7.84
N GLY A 60 3.21 -6.81 -6.57
CA GLY A 60 4.30 -6.41 -5.69
C GLY A 60 5.24 -7.58 -5.35
N GLY A 61 4.71 -8.79 -5.17
CA GLY A 61 5.48 -10.00 -4.90
C GLY A 61 6.36 -10.38 -6.10
N LEU A 62 5.80 -10.41 -7.29
CA LEU A 62 6.52 -10.67 -8.54
C LEU A 62 7.59 -9.61 -8.81
N SER A 63 7.24 -8.32 -8.63
CA SER A 63 8.18 -7.20 -8.82
C SER A 63 9.33 -7.26 -7.81
N SER A 64 9.06 -7.55 -6.55
CA SER A 64 10.11 -7.67 -5.51
C SER A 64 11.03 -8.88 -5.73
N ILE A 65 10.52 -10.02 -6.21
CA ILE A 65 11.36 -11.17 -6.62
C ILE A 65 12.28 -10.76 -7.77
N ALA A 66 11.74 -10.08 -8.77
CA ALA A 66 12.52 -9.61 -9.91
C ALA A 66 13.60 -8.59 -9.46
N ALA A 67 13.27 -7.66 -8.55
CA ALA A 67 14.23 -6.71 -7.98
C ALA A 67 15.34 -7.41 -7.18
N LEU A 68 15.01 -8.42 -6.38
CA LEU A 68 16.01 -9.22 -5.65
C LEU A 68 16.93 -9.98 -6.63
N GLY A 69 16.35 -10.63 -7.64
CA GLY A 69 17.13 -11.33 -8.67
C GLY A 69 18.03 -10.39 -9.46
N ASN A 70 17.55 -9.18 -9.80
CA ASN A 70 18.33 -8.15 -10.48
C ASN A 70 19.60 -7.80 -9.69
N ILE A 71 19.49 -7.46 -8.40
CA ILE A 71 20.67 -7.04 -7.63
C ILE A 71 21.65 -8.17 -7.37
N LEU A 72 21.17 -9.40 -7.16
CA LEU A 72 22.01 -10.56 -6.88
C LEU A 72 22.75 -11.10 -8.11
N THR A 73 22.17 -10.91 -9.30
CA THR A 73 22.78 -11.37 -10.56
C THR A 73 23.65 -10.32 -11.24
N LEU A 74 23.54 -9.06 -10.81
CA LEU A 74 24.38 -7.97 -11.29
C LEU A 74 25.87 -8.31 -11.10
N PRO A 75 26.70 -8.26 -12.17
CA PRO A 75 28.13 -8.55 -12.10
C PRO A 75 28.87 -7.72 -11.04
N ALA A 76 28.55 -6.42 -10.91
CA ALA A 76 29.14 -5.55 -9.89
C ALA A 76 28.89 -6.09 -8.47
N SER A 77 27.65 -6.40 -8.11
CA SER A 77 27.33 -7.01 -6.80
C SER A 77 28.04 -8.34 -6.58
N ARG A 78 28.17 -9.16 -7.62
CA ARG A 78 28.88 -10.45 -7.51
C ARG A 78 30.38 -10.27 -7.30
N ALA A 79 30.98 -9.24 -7.89
CA ALA A 79 32.36 -8.88 -7.66
C ALA A 79 32.55 -8.38 -6.21
N ASP A 80 31.66 -7.52 -5.72
CA ASP A 80 31.69 -7.03 -4.32
C ASP A 80 31.58 -8.19 -3.31
N ILE A 81 30.68 -9.15 -3.56
CA ILE A 81 30.51 -10.34 -2.70
C ILE A 81 31.79 -11.20 -2.68
N LYS A 82 32.54 -11.26 -3.79
CA LYS A 82 33.82 -11.98 -3.82
C LYS A 82 34.90 -11.27 -3.01
N CYS A 83 34.92 -9.93 -3.04
CA CYS A 83 35.85 -9.12 -2.25
C CYS A 83 35.70 -9.34 -0.74
N CYS A 84 34.52 -9.77 -0.26
CA CYS A 84 34.31 -10.11 1.15
C CYS A 84 35.19 -11.25 1.69
N ARG A 85 35.90 -12.00 0.81
CA ARG A 85 36.91 -12.98 1.25
C ARG A 85 38.27 -12.34 1.52
N GLU A 86 38.51 -11.13 1.03
CA GLU A 86 39.79 -10.43 1.07
C GLU A 86 39.78 -9.25 2.05
N VAL A 87 38.61 -8.65 2.32
CA VAL A 87 38.47 -7.47 3.20
C VAL A 87 37.88 -7.81 4.56
N ASN A 88 38.06 -6.92 5.54
CA ASN A 88 37.48 -7.07 6.88
C ASN A 88 35.93 -7.13 6.83
N GLY A 89 35.32 -7.87 7.75
CA GLY A 89 33.87 -8.10 7.80
C GLY A 89 33.03 -6.82 7.88
N GLY A 90 33.50 -5.79 8.61
CA GLY A 90 32.81 -4.49 8.68
C GLY A 90 32.82 -3.74 7.34
N ALA A 91 33.93 -3.81 6.61
CA ALA A 91 34.07 -3.19 5.29
C ALA A 91 33.21 -3.93 4.24
N CYS A 92 33.20 -5.27 4.28
CA CYS A 92 32.28 -6.08 3.49
C CYS A 92 30.80 -5.76 3.79
N ALA A 93 30.43 -5.63 5.06
CA ALA A 93 29.06 -5.27 5.45
C ALA A 93 28.65 -3.92 4.85
N ALA A 94 29.53 -2.91 4.94
CA ALA A 94 29.33 -1.60 4.33
C ALA A 94 29.16 -1.68 2.81
N ALA A 95 30.03 -2.43 2.13
CA ALA A 95 29.98 -2.67 0.68
C ALA A 95 28.66 -3.30 0.21
N LEU A 96 28.12 -4.22 1.01
CA LEU A 96 26.90 -4.97 0.67
C LEU A 96 25.63 -4.32 1.20
N LEU A 97 25.69 -3.14 1.83
CA LEU A 97 24.49 -2.47 2.38
C LEU A 97 23.40 -2.29 1.33
N GLY A 98 23.74 -1.90 0.09
CA GLY A 98 22.74 -1.78 -0.98
C GLY A 98 22.07 -3.10 -1.36
N VAL A 99 22.81 -4.22 -1.33
CA VAL A 99 22.22 -5.57 -1.50
C VAL A 99 21.31 -5.89 -0.31
N GLY A 100 21.77 -5.58 0.91
CA GLY A 100 21.02 -5.75 2.14
C GLY A 100 19.71 -4.95 2.18
N GLN A 101 19.70 -3.73 1.66
CA GLN A 101 18.48 -2.89 1.56
C GLN A 101 17.42 -3.56 0.69
N ILE A 102 17.77 -4.00 -0.52
CA ILE A 102 16.84 -4.69 -1.43
C ILE A 102 16.41 -6.03 -0.83
N GLY A 103 17.35 -6.79 -0.23
CA GLY A 103 17.07 -8.06 0.44
C GLY A 103 16.10 -7.91 1.61
N LEU A 104 16.25 -6.85 2.41
CA LEU A 104 15.37 -6.55 3.53
C LEU A 104 13.98 -6.12 3.05
N GLN A 105 13.92 -5.21 2.08
CA GLN A 105 12.67 -4.79 1.43
C GLN A 105 11.89 -6.00 0.90
N TRP A 106 12.57 -6.91 0.17
CA TRP A 106 11.99 -8.15 -0.32
C TRP A 106 11.50 -9.04 0.82
N SER A 107 12.30 -9.22 1.87
CA SER A 107 11.94 -10.06 3.02
C SER A 107 10.69 -9.52 3.74
N CYS A 108 10.64 -8.21 3.98
CA CYS A 108 9.48 -7.55 4.58
C CYS A 108 8.23 -7.67 3.72
N PHE A 109 8.35 -7.56 2.39
CA PHE A 109 7.23 -7.73 1.48
C PHE A 109 6.77 -9.20 1.39
N MET A 110 7.69 -10.16 1.34
CA MET A 110 7.36 -11.58 1.38
C MET A 110 6.68 -11.99 2.69
N PHE A 111 7.04 -11.34 3.80
CA PHE A 111 6.32 -11.50 5.05
C PHE A 111 4.87 -11.01 4.94
N ILE A 112 4.60 -9.92 4.19
CA ILE A 112 3.21 -9.51 3.87
C ILE A 112 2.51 -10.58 3.03
N VAL A 113 3.14 -11.11 1.99
CA VAL A 113 2.56 -12.17 1.15
C VAL A 113 2.21 -13.39 2.00
N MET A 114 3.11 -13.80 2.89
CA MET A 114 2.89 -14.91 3.82
C MET A 114 1.70 -14.64 4.75
N LEU A 115 1.67 -13.48 5.41
CA LEU A 115 0.56 -13.09 6.28
C LEU A 115 -0.77 -13.01 5.52
N PHE A 116 -0.76 -12.49 4.29
CA PHE A 116 -1.92 -12.44 3.41
C PHE A 116 -2.47 -13.83 3.11
N LEU A 117 -1.61 -14.81 2.83
CA LEU A 117 -2.05 -16.20 2.58
C LEU A 117 -2.56 -16.90 3.85
N ILE A 118 -1.95 -16.62 5.02
CA ILE A 118 -2.36 -17.19 6.31
C ILE A 118 -3.70 -16.63 6.76
N PHE A 119 -3.86 -15.31 6.71
CA PHE A 119 -5.05 -14.59 7.16
C PHE A 119 -5.98 -14.22 6.00
N PHE A 120 -6.01 -15.04 4.94
CA PHE A 120 -6.89 -14.79 3.80
C PHE A 120 -8.35 -14.99 4.22
N PRO A 121 -9.24 -13.97 4.08
CA PRO A 121 -10.63 -14.13 4.43
C PRO A 121 -11.28 -15.12 3.46
N VAL A 122 -11.58 -16.32 3.93
CA VAL A 122 -12.42 -17.27 3.21
C VAL A 122 -13.85 -17.00 3.65
N ALA A 123 -14.71 -16.57 2.73
CA ALA A 123 -16.13 -16.48 3.02
C ALA A 123 -16.64 -17.88 3.42
N PRO A 124 -17.32 -18.03 4.57
CA PRO A 124 -17.90 -19.31 4.95
C PRO A 124 -18.93 -19.73 3.88
N GLU A 125 -18.77 -20.92 3.31
CA GLU A 125 -19.59 -21.45 2.21
C GLU A 125 -21.04 -21.77 2.60
N PHE A 126 -21.49 -21.46 3.82
CA PHE A 126 -22.84 -21.79 4.27
C PHE A 126 -23.40 -20.72 5.20
N ASP A 127 -24.33 -19.92 4.69
CA ASP A 127 -25.55 -19.55 5.40
C ASP A 127 -26.60 -19.08 4.39
N MET A 128 -27.29 -20.08 3.82
CA MET A 128 -28.46 -19.93 2.94
C MET A 128 -29.71 -19.53 3.76
N SER A 129 -29.60 -18.52 4.63
CA SER A 129 -30.72 -18.03 5.46
C SER A 129 -30.84 -16.52 5.59
N SER A 130 -29.99 -15.73 4.92
CA SER A 130 -30.03 -14.26 5.03
C SER A 130 -30.20 -13.60 3.66
N SER A 131 -31.28 -13.95 2.97
CA SER A 131 -31.78 -13.22 1.81
C SER A 131 -32.24 -11.82 2.24
N THR A 132 -31.32 -10.84 2.26
CA THR A 132 -31.58 -9.39 2.09
C THR A 132 -30.33 -8.51 2.25
N ALA A 133 -29.19 -9.02 2.74
CA ALA A 133 -28.00 -8.21 3.00
C ALA A 133 -26.96 -8.16 1.85
N SER A 134 -27.23 -8.77 0.70
CA SER A 134 -26.23 -9.00 -0.37
C SER A 134 -26.23 -7.97 -1.52
N LEU A 135 -26.85 -6.80 -1.35
CA LEU A 135 -26.93 -5.78 -2.42
C LEU A 135 -25.86 -4.67 -2.30
N THR A 136 -24.99 -4.71 -1.28
CA THR A 136 -23.97 -3.66 -1.05
C THR A 136 -22.55 -4.17 -0.82
N SER A 137 -22.31 -5.48 -0.81
CA SER A 137 -20.97 -6.04 -0.62
C SER A 137 -20.33 -6.42 -1.97
N SER A 138 -19.08 -5.98 -2.17
CA SER A 138 -18.22 -6.52 -3.22
C SER A 138 -18.21 -8.06 -3.15
N PRO A 139 -18.18 -8.77 -4.30
CA PRO A 139 -18.25 -10.23 -4.30
C PRO A 139 -17.17 -10.82 -3.35
N PRO A 140 -17.51 -11.84 -2.54
CA PRO A 140 -16.60 -12.38 -1.55
C PRO A 140 -15.29 -12.85 -2.20
N PRO A 141 -14.13 -12.53 -1.62
CA PRO A 141 -12.84 -12.96 -2.14
C PRO A 141 -12.82 -14.49 -2.23
N LYS A 142 -12.56 -15.00 -3.44
CA LYS A 142 -12.62 -16.44 -3.69
C LYS A 142 -11.32 -17.05 -3.19
N ARG A 143 -11.39 -18.21 -2.53
CA ARG A 143 -10.19 -19.00 -2.14
C ARG A 143 -9.22 -19.23 -3.32
N ARG A 144 -9.76 -19.26 -4.54
CA ARG A 144 -9.03 -19.21 -5.82
C ARG A 144 -7.95 -18.12 -5.85
N ASP A 145 -8.25 -16.91 -5.39
CA ASP A 145 -7.35 -15.76 -5.53
C ASP A 145 -6.10 -15.95 -4.66
N ALA A 146 -6.26 -16.43 -3.42
CA ALA A 146 -5.13 -16.79 -2.57
C ALA A 146 -4.25 -17.89 -3.18
N VAL A 147 -4.87 -18.92 -3.79
CA VAL A 147 -4.13 -19.99 -4.49
C VAL A 147 -3.37 -19.44 -5.68
N ILE A 148 -3.97 -18.54 -6.47
CA ILE A 148 -3.29 -17.88 -7.60
C ILE A 148 -2.11 -17.04 -7.10
N VAL A 149 -2.31 -16.22 -6.06
CA VAL A 149 -1.25 -15.38 -5.47
C VAL A 149 -0.09 -16.26 -5.00
N GLY A 150 -0.37 -17.30 -4.20
CA GLY A 150 0.65 -18.18 -3.66
C GLY A 150 1.39 -18.97 -4.75
N SER A 151 0.66 -19.59 -5.68
CA SER A 151 1.25 -20.41 -6.74
C SER A 151 2.09 -19.60 -7.72
N LEU A 152 1.62 -18.43 -8.18
CA LEU A 152 2.37 -17.59 -9.11
C LEU A 152 3.58 -16.93 -8.43
N THR A 153 3.45 -16.51 -7.17
CA THR A 153 4.59 -15.96 -6.42
C THR A 153 5.67 -17.02 -6.23
N LEU A 154 5.30 -18.24 -5.86
CA LEU A 154 6.22 -19.37 -5.74
C LEU A 154 6.86 -19.73 -7.09
N LEU A 155 6.06 -19.81 -8.16
CA LEU A 155 6.56 -20.10 -9.50
C LEU A 155 7.60 -19.07 -9.94
N MET A 156 7.31 -17.77 -9.77
CA MET A 156 8.26 -16.71 -10.11
C MET A 156 9.54 -16.80 -9.27
N LEU A 157 9.42 -17.08 -7.98
CA LEU A 157 10.59 -17.26 -7.10
C LEU A 157 11.48 -18.40 -7.58
N LEU A 158 10.89 -19.54 -7.95
CA LEU A 158 11.62 -20.70 -8.46
C LEU A 158 12.22 -20.42 -9.84
N VAL A 159 11.47 -19.85 -10.78
CA VAL A 159 11.95 -19.53 -12.13
C VAL A 159 13.11 -18.54 -12.06
N VAL A 160 12.97 -17.45 -11.31
CA VAL A 160 14.02 -16.44 -11.15
C VAL A 160 15.21 -17.04 -10.43
N GLY A 161 14.99 -17.76 -9.32
CA GLY A 161 16.05 -18.38 -8.53
C GLY A 161 16.88 -19.40 -9.33
N ILE A 162 16.21 -20.37 -9.95
CA ILE A 162 16.87 -21.43 -10.74
C ILE A 162 17.61 -20.83 -11.93
N THR A 163 16.96 -19.95 -12.71
CA THR A 163 17.59 -19.31 -13.87
C THR A 163 18.80 -18.47 -13.46
N SER A 164 18.67 -17.71 -12.36
CA SER A 164 19.77 -16.91 -11.81
C SER A 164 20.95 -17.79 -11.42
N VAL A 165 20.72 -18.86 -10.66
CA VAL A 165 21.78 -19.80 -10.23
C VAL A 165 22.41 -20.49 -11.45
N ALA A 166 21.61 -20.95 -12.40
CA ALA A 166 22.10 -21.60 -13.62
C ALA A 166 23.00 -20.66 -14.44
N LEU A 167 22.58 -19.41 -14.67
CA LEU A 167 23.40 -18.42 -15.38
C LEU A 167 24.67 -18.05 -14.61
N VAL A 168 24.58 -17.89 -13.29
CA VAL A 168 25.71 -17.60 -12.41
C VAL A 168 26.77 -18.69 -12.47
N ALA A 169 26.35 -19.95 -12.55
CA ALA A 169 27.22 -21.14 -12.54
C ALA A 169 27.75 -21.53 -13.92
N ALA A 170 26.90 -21.52 -14.95
CA ALA A 170 27.25 -22.00 -16.29
C ALA A 170 27.77 -20.89 -17.22
N TRP A 171 27.17 -19.70 -17.17
CA TRP A 171 27.45 -18.62 -18.13
C TRP A 171 27.49 -17.23 -17.46
N PRO A 172 28.53 -16.94 -16.66
CA PRO A 172 28.62 -15.69 -15.91
C PRO A 172 28.60 -14.43 -16.80
N HIS A 173 29.00 -14.53 -18.08
CA HIS A 173 28.97 -13.41 -19.01
C HIS A 173 27.55 -12.92 -19.36
N HIS A 174 26.52 -13.78 -19.23
CA HIS A 174 25.14 -13.40 -19.55
C HIS A 174 24.39 -12.78 -18.35
N THR A 175 25.00 -12.68 -17.17
CA THR A 175 24.26 -12.23 -15.97
C THR A 175 23.91 -10.74 -15.99
N GLN A 176 24.65 -9.90 -16.72
CA GLN A 176 24.25 -8.50 -16.92
C GLN A 176 22.93 -8.38 -17.70
N GLY A 177 22.79 -9.14 -18.80
CA GLY A 177 21.57 -9.14 -19.61
C GLY A 177 20.37 -9.64 -18.82
N TRP A 178 20.57 -10.70 -18.03
CA TRP A 178 19.55 -11.23 -17.12
C TRP A 178 19.16 -10.24 -16.01
N ALA A 179 20.15 -9.57 -15.38
CA ALA A 179 19.88 -8.53 -14.41
C ALA A 179 19.03 -7.40 -15.04
N ASN A 180 19.41 -6.91 -16.21
CA ASN A 180 18.68 -5.87 -16.92
C ASN A 180 17.23 -6.28 -17.26
N LEU A 181 17.03 -7.52 -17.70
CA LEU A 181 15.70 -8.07 -17.94
C LEU A 181 14.86 -8.06 -16.65
N LEU A 182 15.41 -8.56 -15.54
CA LEU A 182 14.71 -8.59 -14.26
C LEU A 182 14.37 -7.19 -13.74
N GLY A 183 15.28 -6.22 -13.88
CA GLY A 183 15.00 -4.82 -13.52
C GLY A 183 13.88 -4.21 -14.38
N GLY A 184 13.89 -4.50 -15.69
CA GLY A 184 12.81 -4.11 -16.60
C GLY A 184 11.46 -4.74 -16.23
N VAL A 185 11.44 -6.05 -15.95
CA VAL A 185 10.24 -6.76 -15.49
C VAL A 185 9.71 -6.15 -14.18
N ALA A 186 10.58 -5.88 -13.21
CA ALA A 186 10.20 -5.25 -11.96
C ALA A 186 9.54 -3.87 -12.19
N GLY A 187 10.12 -3.05 -13.08
CA GLY A 187 9.58 -1.75 -13.47
C GLY A 187 8.22 -1.83 -14.16
N VAL A 188 8.07 -2.73 -15.14
CA VAL A 188 6.79 -2.93 -15.85
C VAL A 188 5.71 -3.39 -14.87
N LEU A 189 6.00 -4.36 -14.01
CA LEU A 189 5.06 -4.83 -12.99
C LEU A 189 4.64 -3.71 -12.05
N ALA A 190 5.57 -2.84 -11.66
CA ALA A 190 5.25 -1.66 -10.86
C ALA A 190 4.36 -0.67 -11.62
N MET A 191 4.57 -0.46 -12.93
CA MET A 191 3.69 0.41 -13.72
C MET A 191 2.27 -0.16 -13.76
N VAL A 192 2.14 -1.46 -14.00
CA VAL A 192 0.84 -2.17 -14.01
C VAL A 192 0.16 -2.08 -12.63
N GLN A 193 0.92 -2.02 -11.54
CA GLN A 193 0.39 -1.87 -10.19
C GLN A 193 -0.12 -0.45 -9.91
N TYR A 194 0.65 0.58 -10.26
CA TYR A 194 0.36 1.96 -9.85
C TYR A 194 -0.45 2.77 -10.87
N VAL A 195 -0.25 2.57 -12.18
CA VAL A 195 -0.94 3.37 -13.22
C VAL A 195 -2.47 3.20 -13.17
N PRO A 196 -3.02 1.97 -13.07
CA PRO A 196 -4.48 1.81 -12.93
C PRO A 196 -5.00 2.45 -11.65
N GLN A 197 -4.23 2.40 -10.55
CA GLN A 197 -4.60 3.05 -9.30
C GLN A 197 -4.63 4.57 -9.44
N ILE A 198 -3.65 5.17 -10.14
CA ILE A 198 -3.63 6.62 -10.44
C ILE A 198 -4.87 6.99 -11.24
N TRP A 199 -5.12 6.26 -12.32
CA TRP A 199 -6.26 6.53 -13.20
C TRP A 199 -7.60 6.42 -12.47
N TYR A 200 -7.78 5.37 -11.68
CA TYR A 200 -9.01 5.16 -10.92
C TYR A 200 -9.21 6.25 -9.86
N THR A 201 -8.14 6.61 -9.13
CA THR A 201 -8.20 7.67 -8.12
C THR A 201 -8.56 9.00 -8.77
N TYR A 202 -8.02 9.28 -9.96
CA TYR A 202 -8.31 10.52 -10.70
C TYR A 202 -9.76 10.55 -11.21
N ARG A 203 -10.30 9.41 -11.63
CA ARG A 203 -11.67 9.31 -12.17
C ARG A 203 -12.76 9.33 -11.12
N LEU A 204 -12.54 8.71 -9.96
CA LEU A 204 -13.58 8.57 -8.94
C LEU A 204 -13.55 9.66 -7.88
N GLU A 205 -12.53 10.52 -7.87
CA GLU A 205 -12.30 11.55 -6.84
C GLU A 205 -12.36 11.00 -5.41
N ASP A 206 -12.17 9.69 -5.27
CA ASP A 206 -12.24 8.98 -4.02
C ASP A 206 -10.87 8.47 -3.62
N VAL A 207 -10.29 9.18 -2.66
CA VAL A 207 -9.12 8.72 -1.93
C VAL A 207 -9.63 7.64 -0.99
N LYS A 208 -9.70 6.39 -1.48
CA LYS A 208 -9.81 5.23 -0.57
C LYS A 208 -8.78 5.45 0.53
N SER A 209 -9.18 5.30 1.79
CA SER A 209 -8.46 5.71 3.03
C SER A 209 -7.08 5.07 3.26
N LEU A 210 -6.49 4.46 2.24
CA LEU A 210 -5.24 3.73 2.25
C LEU A 210 -4.05 4.69 2.21
N SER A 211 -3.76 5.23 3.39
CA SER A 211 -2.46 5.61 3.93
C SER A 211 -1.64 6.68 3.18
N VAL A 212 -2.18 7.90 3.18
CA VAL A 212 -1.41 9.13 2.88
C VAL A 212 -0.14 9.22 3.75
N ILE A 213 -0.21 8.79 5.01
CA ILE A 213 0.91 8.85 5.97
C ILE A 213 2.09 7.98 5.53
N THR A 214 1.85 6.73 5.11
CA THR A 214 2.95 5.86 4.67
C THR A 214 3.53 6.35 3.33
N MET A 215 2.70 6.91 2.44
CA MET A 215 3.20 7.49 1.19
C MET A 215 4.08 8.72 1.42
N LEU A 216 3.79 9.56 2.42
CA LEU A 216 4.62 10.72 2.77
C LEU A 216 6.04 10.33 3.20
N ILE A 217 6.20 9.17 3.84
CA ILE A 217 7.51 8.64 4.24
C ILE A 217 8.17 7.89 3.07
N GLN A 218 7.40 7.09 2.34
CA GLN A 218 7.93 6.21 1.28
C GLN A 218 8.40 6.97 0.04
N VAL A 219 7.69 8.01 -0.40
CA VAL A 219 8.05 8.77 -1.62
C VAL A 219 9.47 9.36 -1.54
N PRO A 220 9.83 10.18 -0.52
CA PRO A 220 11.20 10.67 -0.40
C PRO A 220 12.20 9.53 -0.16
N GLY A 221 11.80 8.51 0.60
CA GLY A 221 12.61 7.31 0.83
C GLY A 221 12.98 6.58 -0.47
N ALA A 222 12.07 6.48 -1.44
CA ALA A 222 12.30 5.81 -2.72
C ALA A 222 13.37 6.52 -3.55
N PHE A 223 13.38 7.85 -3.57
CA PHE A 223 14.41 8.63 -4.27
C PHE A 223 15.77 8.55 -3.57
N LEU A 224 15.80 8.62 -2.24
CA LEU A 224 17.04 8.42 -1.47
C LEU A 224 17.60 7.01 -1.67
N PHE A 225 16.72 6.00 -1.74
CA PHE A 225 17.11 4.62 -2.00
C PHE A 225 17.65 4.42 -3.42
N ALA A 226 17.01 5.02 -4.43
CA ALA A 226 17.54 5.02 -5.78
C ALA A 226 18.93 5.69 -5.86
N PHE A 227 19.08 6.83 -5.17
CA PHE A 227 20.36 7.54 -5.11
C PHE A 227 21.45 6.72 -4.42
N SER A 228 21.16 6.08 -3.28
CA SER A 228 22.13 5.22 -2.59
C SER A 228 22.56 4.02 -3.45
N LEU A 229 21.63 3.46 -4.23
CA LEU A 229 21.95 2.39 -5.17
C LEU A 229 22.81 2.90 -6.33
N TRP A 230 22.49 4.07 -6.90
CA TRP A 230 23.31 4.68 -7.95
C TRP A 230 24.74 4.96 -7.48
N GLN A 231 24.92 5.46 -6.24
CA GLN A 231 26.26 5.67 -5.66
C GLN A 231 27.04 4.36 -5.54
N ARG A 232 26.36 3.24 -5.29
CA ARG A 232 26.98 1.92 -5.13
C ARG A 232 27.33 1.26 -6.47
N VAL A 233 26.37 1.13 -7.37
CA VAL A 233 26.52 0.34 -8.61
C VAL A 233 26.74 1.16 -9.88
N GLY A 234 26.73 2.49 -9.76
CA GLY A 234 26.96 3.41 -10.87
C GLY A 234 25.98 3.28 -12.02
N TRP A 235 26.45 3.62 -13.22
CA TRP A 235 25.66 3.58 -14.45
C TRP A 235 25.45 2.16 -15.00
N GLU A 236 26.38 1.24 -14.75
CA GLU A 236 26.26 -0.16 -15.18
C GLU A 236 25.11 -0.88 -14.49
N GLY A 237 24.76 -0.46 -13.26
CA GLY A 237 23.62 -0.95 -12.51
C GLY A 237 22.32 -0.15 -12.70
N TRP A 238 22.14 0.54 -13.84
CA TRP A 238 20.94 1.35 -14.10
C TRP A 238 19.62 0.62 -13.84
N SER A 239 19.55 -0.67 -14.20
CA SER A 239 18.36 -1.49 -14.04
C SER A 239 17.98 -1.74 -12.57
N THR A 240 18.93 -1.56 -11.65
CA THR A 240 18.74 -1.70 -10.21
C THR A 240 18.17 -0.44 -9.55
N TRP A 241 18.66 0.75 -9.91
CA TRP A 241 18.20 2.00 -9.26
C TRP A 241 17.04 2.68 -10.01
N LEU A 242 16.98 2.53 -11.35
CA LEU A 242 15.98 3.21 -12.16
C LEU A 242 14.56 2.78 -11.78
N VAL A 243 14.35 1.49 -11.51
CA VAL A 243 13.04 0.97 -11.08
C VAL A 243 12.48 1.76 -9.90
N TYR A 244 13.31 2.10 -8.92
CA TYR A 244 12.90 2.85 -7.74
C TYR A 244 12.58 4.32 -8.03
N ILE A 245 13.26 4.94 -9.00
CA ILE A 245 12.90 6.28 -9.50
C ILE A 245 11.52 6.23 -10.15
N VAL A 246 11.28 5.27 -11.06
CA VAL A 246 10.00 5.20 -11.76
C VAL A 246 8.87 4.91 -10.76
N THR A 247 9.07 3.99 -9.80
CA THR A 247 8.08 3.76 -8.74
C THR A 247 7.89 4.98 -7.85
N GLY A 248 8.96 5.70 -7.51
CA GLY A 248 8.90 6.91 -6.69
C GLY A 248 8.08 8.02 -7.36
N ILE A 249 8.23 8.20 -8.68
CA ILE A 249 7.44 9.17 -9.46
C ILE A 249 5.95 8.78 -9.44
N LEU A 250 5.63 7.52 -9.69
CA LEU A 250 4.24 7.05 -9.65
C LEU A 250 3.60 7.23 -8.26
N GLN A 251 4.35 6.89 -7.21
CA GLN A 251 3.91 7.09 -5.83
C GLN A 251 3.74 8.58 -5.51
N ALA A 252 4.63 9.45 -6.02
CA ALA A 252 4.51 10.89 -5.88
C ALA A 252 3.27 11.45 -6.59
N CYS A 253 2.93 10.94 -7.79
CA CYS A 253 1.70 11.29 -8.49
C CYS A 253 0.46 10.90 -7.67
N LEU A 254 0.42 9.68 -7.12
CA LEU A 254 -0.66 9.24 -6.23
C LEU A 254 -0.78 10.11 -4.98
N LEU A 255 0.35 10.41 -4.33
CA LEU A 255 0.39 11.26 -3.15
C LEU A 255 -0.11 12.68 -3.46
N GLY A 256 0.31 13.26 -4.57
CA GLY A 256 -0.15 14.58 -5.01
C GLY A 256 -1.66 14.62 -5.22
N LEU A 257 -2.22 13.59 -5.87
CA LEU A 257 -3.65 13.45 -6.07
C LEU A 257 -4.41 13.27 -4.75
N ALA A 258 -3.88 12.45 -3.84
CA ALA A 258 -4.46 12.25 -2.52
C ALA A 258 -4.49 13.54 -1.69
N ILE A 259 -3.39 14.32 -1.70
CA ILE A 259 -3.31 15.62 -1.03
C ILE A 259 -4.31 16.61 -1.63
N HIS A 260 -4.42 16.64 -2.97
CA HIS A 260 -5.36 17.51 -3.68
C HIS A 260 -6.80 17.24 -3.21
N TYR A 261 -7.28 16.00 -3.32
CA TYR A 261 -8.65 15.66 -2.92
C TYR A 261 -8.91 15.80 -1.42
N TYR A 262 -7.91 15.50 -0.57
CA TYR A 262 -8.03 15.75 0.87
C TYR A 262 -8.25 17.23 1.17
N ARG A 263 -7.55 18.13 0.48
CA ARG A 263 -7.74 19.57 0.61
C ARG A 263 -9.09 20.02 0.08
N THR A 264 -9.51 19.54 -1.09
CA THR A 264 -10.80 19.91 -1.69
C THR A 264 -11.98 19.51 -0.79
N ARG A 265 -11.97 18.29 -0.24
CA ARG A 265 -13.02 17.84 0.71
C ARG A 265 -13.07 18.70 1.97
N ARG A 266 -11.90 19.00 2.55
CA ARG A 266 -11.83 19.83 3.76
C ARG A 266 -12.33 21.27 3.54
N LEU A 267 -12.19 21.81 2.33
CA LEU A 267 -12.73 23.12 1.99
C LEU A 267 -14.26 23.05 1.87
N GLY A 268 -14.81 22.02 1.22
CA GLY A 268 -16.25 21.82 1.13
C GLY A 268 -16.93 21.67 2.49
N ASP A 269 -16.34 20.88 3.40
CA ASP A 269 -16.91 20.70 4.76
C ASP A 269 -16.93 22.01 5.56
N LYS A 270 -15.94 22.88 5.37
CA LYS A 270 -15.88 24.20 6.05
C LYS A 270 -16.92 25.18 5.51
N GLU A 271 -17.20 25.12 4.21
CA GLU A 271 -18.21 25.96 3.58
C GLU A 271 -19.61 25.56 4.05
N SER A 272 -19.90 24.24 4.12
CA SER A 272 -21.17 23.76 4.69
C SER A 272 -21.39 24.10 6.16
N ASP A 273 -20.34 24.03 7.00
CA ASP A 273 -20.43 24.38 8.43
C ASP A 273 -20.57 25.90 8.64
N SER A 274 -20.14 26.72 7.67
CA SER A 274 -20.30 28.18 7.70
C SER A 274 -21.71 28.62 7.27
N ASP A 275 -22.32 27.93 6.31
CA ASP A 275 -23.68 28.21 5.86
C ASP A 275 -24.75 27.81 6.90
N ASP A 276 -24.52 26.73 7.66
CA ASP A 276 -25.42 26.31 8.75
C ASP A 276 -25.41 27.29 9.95
N VAL A 277 -24.37 28.12 10.10
CA VAL A 277 -24.27 29.16 11.14
C VAL A 277 -24.92 30.49 10.72
N TYR A 278 -24.98 30.78 9.41
CA TYR A 278 -25.61 32.01 8.89
C TYR A 278 -27.10 31.85 8.51
N GLY A 279 -27.63 30.63 8.42
CA GLY A 279 -29.05 30.36 8.14
C GLY A 279 -30.03 30.54 9.31
N GLY A 280 -29.58 31.09 10.44
CA GLY A 280 -30.37 31.22 11.68
C GLY A 280 -30.99 32.60 11.95
N VAL A 281 -30.97 33.52 10.99
CA VAL A 281 -31.57 34.86 11.17
C VAL A 281 -32.30 35.22 9.89
N ASP A 282 -33.61 34.95 9.85
CA ASP A 282 -34.65 35.80 9.25
C ASP A 282 -35.99 35.04 9.20
N ASP A 283 -36.85 35.31 10.19
CA ASP A 283 -38.27 35.61 9.94
C ASP A 283 -38.90 36.25 11.20
N VAL A 284 -39.39 37.47 11.03
CA VAL A 284 -40.10 38.31 11.99
C VAL A 284 -41.60 38.17 11.71
N ASP A 285 -42.45 37.82 12.70
CA ASP A 285 -43.39 38.76 13.35
C ASP A 285 -44.37 38.10 14.35
N GLY A 286 -44.60 38.79 15.48
CA GLY A 286 -45.90 38.86 16.19
C GLY A 286 -46.33 37.82 17.24
N ALA A 287 -45.97 38.02 18.53
CA ALA A 287 -46.93 38.13 19.65
C ALA A 287 -46.24 38.30 21.02
N ILE A 288 -46.81 39.22 21.81
CA ILE A 288 -46.35 39.77 23.09
C ILE A 288 -46.66 38.81 24.25
N ALA A 289 -45.71 38.61 25.19
CA ALA A 289 -45.87 38.87 26.64
C ALA A 289 -44.87 38.08 27.51
N GLY A 290 -44.29 38.77 28.49
CA GLY A 290 -43.76 38.14 29.71
C GLY A 290 -42.25 38.17 29.86
N ALA A 291 -41.73 39.30 30.32
CA ALA A 291 -40.40 39.38 30.93
C ALA A 291 -40.34 38.48 32.18
N GLU A 292 -39.28 37.70 32.35
CA GLU A 292 -38.60 37.59 33.64
C GLU A 292 -37.18 37.01 33.49
N ASP A 293 -36.42 37.27 34.55
CA ASP A 293 -34.99 37.50 34.60
C ASP A 293 -34.06 36.28 34.46
N SER A 294 -32.81 36.60 34.17
CA SER A 294 -31.55 35.86 34.30
C SER A 294 -31.46 34.72 35.37
N ASN A 295 -30.83 33.59 35.01
CA ASN A 295 -29.48 33.22 35.49
C ASN A 295 -29.04 31.77 35.16
N GLU A 296 -27.73 31.64 34.94
CA GLU A 296 -26.95 30.41 34.85
C GLU A 296 -26.76 29.72 36.22
N ARG A 297 -26.53 28.40 36.17
CA ARG A 297 -26.17 27.47 37.26
C ARG A 297 -27.31 27.01 38.16
N THR A 298 -27.74 25.77 37.97
CA THR A 298 -27.92 24.78 39.06
C THR A 298 -27.95 23.37 38.46
N ALA A 299 -26.95 22.55 38.83
CA ALA A 299 -27.03 21.10 38.75
C ALA A 299 -27.77 20.60 40.00
N LEU A 300 -28.72 19.68 39.86
CA LEU A 300 -29.20 18.88 41.01
C LEU A 300 -29.70 17.51 40.54
N LEU A 301 -29.01 16.49 41.05
CA LEU A 301 -29.37 15.07 41.03
C LEU A 301 -30.76 14.87 41.65
N GLY A 302 -31.57 14.01 41.04
CA GLY A 302 -32.83 13.54 41.59
C GLY A 302 -33.07 12.08 41.25
N ASN A 303 -32.50 11.18 42.05
CA ASN A 303 -32.82 9.75 42.05
C ASN A 303 -33.91 9.50 43.11
N GLY A 304 -35.02 8.86 42.72
CA GLY A 304 -36.08 8.47 43.66
C GLY A 304 -37.38 7.96 43.03
N SER A 305 -37.46 6.63 42.83
CA SER A 305 -38.60 5.71 43.05
C SER A 305 -40.06 6.10 42.65
N GLY A 306 -40.69 5.27 41.80
CA GLY A 306 -42.05 5.37 41.18
C GLY A 306 -43.28 5.20 42.10
N PRO A 307 -44.49 4.70 41.66
CA PRO A 307 -44.82 3.99 40.40
C PRO A 307 -46.18 4.33 39.69
N THR A 308 -46.38 3.71 38.50
CA THR A 308 -47.65 3.31 37.80
C THR A 308 -48.55 4.31 37.02
N LYS A 309 -48.63 4.15 35.67
CA LYS A 309 -49.76 3.59 34.85
C LYS A 309 -49.77 4.08 33.37
N GLY A 310 -49.75 3.13 32.41
CA GLY A 310 -50.60 3.08 31.19
C GLY A 310 -50.28 3.88 29.89
N ARG A 311 -49.59 3.25 28.91
CA ARG A 311 -49.79 3.15 27.41
C ARG A 311 -50.41 4.32 26.56
N PRO A 312 -50.21 4.39 25.20
CA PRO A 312 -49.02 4.26 24.34
C PRO A 312 -48.93 5.25 23.11
N ILE A 313 -47.86 5.14 22.29
CA ILE A 313 -47.67 5.54 20.86
C ILE A 313 -47.48 7.03 20.48
N ALA A 314 -46.28 7.37 19.99
CA ALA A 314 -45.98 7.83 18.60
C ALA A 314 -44.58 8.49 18.53
N SER A 315 -43.59 7.79 17.98
CA SER A 315 -42.30 8.37 17.59
C SER A 315 -42.31 8.67 16.09
N THR A 316 -42.29 9.95 15.74
CA THR A 316 -42.16 10.44 14.37
C THR A 316 -40.75 10.15 13.87
N GLN A 317 -40.62 9.20 12.93
CA GLN A 317 -39.41 8.90 12.18
C GLN A 317 -39.01 10.11 11.31
N ARG A 318 -37.81 10.64 11.54
CA ARG A 318 -37.10 11.55 10.64
C ARG A 318 -36.13 10.70 9.79
N SER A 319 -36.62 10.08 8.70
CA SER A 319 -35.79 9.23 7.81
C SER A 319 -36.04 9.41 6.31
N SER A 320 -36.55 10.57 5.86
CA SER A 320 -36.92 10.74 4.44
C SER A 320 -35.84 11.34 3.52
N ARG A 321 -34.66 11.76 4.01
CA ARG A 321 -33.63 12.41 3.15
C ARG A 321 -32.55 11.48 2.59
N SER A 322 -32.32 10.29 3.15
CA SER A 322 -31.28 9.35 2.65
C SER A 322 -31.73 8.44 1.52
N ASN A 323 -33.05 8.30 1.29
CA ASN A 323 -33.60 7.35 0.32
C ASN A 323 -33.65 7.90 -1.13
N ALA A 324 -33.60 9.22 -1.32
CA ALA A 324 -33.68 9.82 -2.66
C ALA A 324 -32.35 9.69 -3.42
N SER A 325 -31.23 9.90 -2.73
CA SER A 325 -29.88 9.76 -3.29
C SER A 325 -29.50 8.30 -3.56
N GLN A 326 -29.99 7.35 -2.75
CA GLN A 326 -29.81 5.91 -3.04
C GLN A 326 -30.63 5.41 -4.24
N ARG A 327 -31.83 5.96 -4.49
CA ARG A 327 -32.65 5.61 -5.66
C ARG A 327 -32.05 6.10 -6.98
N GLN A 328 -31.34 7.22 -6.99
CA GLN A 328 -30.64 7.69 -8.20
C GLN A 328 -29.42 6.83 -8.54
N LEU A 329 -28.74 6.27 -7.53
CA LEU A 329 -27.56 5.40 -7.71
C LEU A 329 -27.90 4.01 -8.28
N SER A 330 -29.07 3.46 -7.95
CA SER A 330 -29.52 2.17 -8.49
C SER A 330 -30.04 2.23 -9.92
N LEU A 331 -30.52 3.40 -10.37
CA LEU A 331 -30.97 3.63 -11.75
C LEU A 331 -29.81 3.80 -12.75
N LEU A 332 -28.64 4.25 -12.28
CA LEU A 332 -27.44 4.44 -13.12
C LEU A 332 -26.65 3.15 -13.41
N TYR A 333 -26.94 2.05 -12.71
CA TYR A 333 -26.30 0.74 -12.88
C TYR A 333 -27.23 -0.38 -13.38
N ALA A 334 -28.46 -0.03 -13.79
CA ALA A 334 -29.32 -0.97 -14.49
C ALA A 334 -28.76 -1.22 -15.90
N ALA A 335 -28.05 -2.34 -16.04
CA ALA A 335 -27.75 -2.91 -17.35
C ALA A 335 -29.07 -3.11 -18.11
N THR A 336 -29.02 -2.80 -19.41
CA THR A 336 -30.04 -2.97 -20.44
C THR A 336 -31.02 -4.14 -20.22
N PRO A 337 -32.32 -3.99 -20.56
CA PRO A 337 -33.30 -5.05 -20.40
C PRO A 337 -32.99 -6.26 -21.31
N PRO A 338 -33.32 -7.49 -20.89
CA PRO A 338 -33.15 -8.67 -21.73
C PRO A 338 -34.12 -8.66 -22.92
N ASP A 339 -33.62 -9.07 -24.08
CA ASP A 339 -34.42 -9.32 -25.29
C ASP A 339 -35.55 -10.32 -25.01
N GLN A 340 -36.76 -9.97 -25.44
CA GLN A 340 -37.89 -10.89 -25.50
C GLN A 340 -37.74 -11.79 -26.74
N ASP A 341 -37.13 -12.97 -26.57
CA ASP A 341 -37.39 -14.08 -27.47
C ASP A 341 -38.85 -14.53 -27.29
N SER A 342 -39.66 -14.28 -28.32
CA SER A 342 -41.05 -14.69 -28.43
C SER A 342 -41.20 -15.68 -29.58
N ASP A 343 -40.55 -16.84 -29.44
CA ASP A 343 -40.89 -18.03 -30.22
C ASP A 343 -42.02 -18.79 -29.51
N ARG A 344 -43.24 -18.55 -29.99
CA ARG A 344 -44.37 -19.50 -29.88
C ARG A 344 -45.42 -19.19 -30.94
N SER A 345 -45.32 -19.86 -32.09
CA SER A 345 -46.42 -20.54 -32.81
C SER A 345 -45.85 -21.31 -33.99
#